data_AF-A0A7S0PSN1-F1
#
_entry.id   AF-A0A7S0PSN1-F1
#
_cell.length_a   1.000
_cell.length_b   1.000
_cell.length_c   1.000
_cell.angle_alpha   90.00
_cell.angle_beta   90.00
_cell.angle_gamma   90.00
#
_symmetry.space_group_name_H-M   'P 1'
#
loop_
_entity.id
_entity.type
_entity.pdbx_description
1 polymer ?
#
loop_
_entity_poly.entity_id
_entity_poly.type
_entity_poly.pdbx_seq_one_letter_code
_entity_poly.pdbx_strand_id
1 'polypeptide(L)'
;GSGRKVGTQHAARTVSLTLSGGTDVPFAPTIDYVRYALWPVVSGNANRRGLACDADVTFEVLTRGFYPRGGGTVRVNVVRRDGAGSDSGSRNPARLTRDTNRRGGARGRETWAVV
;
A
#
# COMPACT_ATOMS: atom_id res chain seq x y z
N GLY A 1 10.01 -13.61 37.41
CA GLY A 1 10.62 -12.33 36.98
C GLY A 1 10.06 -11.99 35.61
N SER A 2 9.32 -10.88 35.51
CA SER A 2 8.70 -10.42 34.25
C SER A 2 9.78 -9.82 33.35
N GLY A 3 10.12 -10.53 32.27
CA GLY A 3 11.09 -10.09 31.29
C GLY A 3 10.54 -8.91 30.49
N ARG A 4 11.00 -7.70 30.81
CA ARG A 4 10.68 -6.48 30.06
C ARG A 4 11.32 -6.60 28.67
N LYS A 5 10.52 -6.92 27.64
CA LYS A 5 10.95 -6.87 26.24
C LYS A 5 11.33 -5.42 25.92
N VAL A 6 12.62 -5.14 25.79
CA VAL A 6 13.12 -3.84 25.34
C VAL A 6 12.88 -3.76 23.84
N GLY A 7 11.80 -3.09 23.43
CA GLY A 7 11.57 -2.77 22.02
C GLY A 7 12.61 -1.75 21.56
N THR A 8 13.32 -2.05 20.47
CA THR A 8 14.21 -1.08 19.81
C THR A 8 13.38 0.01 19.15
N GLN A 9 13.29 1.15 19.82
CA GLN A 9 12.72 2.38 19.28
C GLN A 9 13.68 2.98 18.25
N HIS A 10 13.30 2.96 16.97
CA HIS A 10 14.02 3.67 15.90
C HIS A 10 13.29 4.98 15.60
N ALA A 11 14.06 6.05 15.32
CA ALA A 11 13.53 7.38 15.02
C ALA A 11 12.82 7.46 13.66
N ALA A 12 11.93 8.44 13.54
CA ALA A 12 11.05 8.60 12.39
C ALA A 12 11.88 8.88 11.15
N ARG A 13 11.72 8.03 10.14
CA ARG A 13 12.41 8.16 8.87
C ARG A 13 11.42 8.45 7.76
N THR A 14 11.62 9.58 7.10
CA THR A 14 10.90 9.98 5.91
C THR A 14 11.83 9.87 4.71
N VAL A 15 11.34 9.29 3.62
CA VAL A 15 12.02 9.21 2.33
C VAL A 15 11.13 9.85 1.27
N SER A 16 11.67 10.80 0.51
CA SER A 16 11.00 11.41 -0.64
C SER A 16 11.73 11.00 -1.90
N LEU A 17 11.01 10.43 -2.87
CA LEU A 17 11.52 10.00 -4.16
C LEU A 17 10.80 10.74 -5.28
N THR A 18 11.54 11.16 -6.30
CA THR A 18 10.96 11.65 -7.56
C THR A 18 11.35 10.69 -8.67
N LEU A 19 10.35 10.06 -9.28
CA LEU A 19 10.51 9.13 -10.38
C LEU A 19 10.10 9.80 -11.69
N SER A 20 10.95 9.73 -12.71
CA SER A 20 10.68 10.23 -14.07
C SER A 20 10.56 9.08 -15.06
N GLY A 21 9.65 9.18 -16.04
CA GLY A 21 9.48 8.17 -17.08
C GLY A 21 8.05 8.09 -17.63
N GLY A 22 7.62 6.91 -18.05
CA GLY A 22 6.21 6.66 -18.38
C GLY A 22 5.40 6.38 -17.11
N THR A 23 4.28 7.10 -16.92
CA THR A 23 3.28 6.82 -15.88
C THR A 23 2.19 5.86 -16.37
N ASP A 24 2.07 5.72 -17.68
CA ASP A 24 1.05 4.97 -18.38
C ASP A 24 1.72 4.19 -19.52
N VAL A 25 2.13 2.97 -19.19
CA VAL A 25 2.97 2.11 -20.05
C VAL A 25 2.24 0.80 -20.32
N PRO A 26 2.16 0.33 -21.59
CA PRO A 26 1.66 -1.00 -21.90
C PRO A 26 2.44 -2.07 -21.13
N PHE A 27 1.73 -3.09 -20.63
CA PHE A 27 2.32 -4.22 -19.90
C PHE A 27 3.01 -3.88 -18.57
N ALA A 28 2.79 -2.68 -18.03
CA ALA A 28 3.13 -2.32 -16.66
C ALA A 28 1.89 -1.72 -15.95
N PRO A 29 1.77 -1.86 -14.62
CA PRO A 29 0.72 -1.16 -13.88
C PRO A 29 0.93 0.36 -13.98
N THR A 30 -0.13 1.09 -14.33
CA THR A 30 -0.09 2.57 -14.33
C THR A 30 0.08 3.10 -12.91
N ILE A 31 0.52 4.34 -12.77
CA ILE A 31 0.64 4.96 -11.45
C ILE A 31 -0.71 5.02 -10.70
N ASP A 32 -1.83 5.15 -11.42
CA ASP A 32 -3.16 5.12 -10.81
C ASP A 32 -3.52 3.71 -10.30
N TYR A 33 -3.15 2.65 -11.04
CA TYR A 33 -3.32 1.29 -10.54
C TYR A 33 -2.50 1.08 -9.27
N VAL A 34 -1.25 1.55 -9.23
CA VAL A 34 -0.42 1.48 -8.03
C VAL A 34 -1.09 2.22 -6.86
N ARG A 35 -1.53 3.45 -7.06
CA ARG A 35 -2.10 4.31 -6.01
C ARG A 35 -3.44 3.80 -5.48
N TYR A 36 -4.36 3.41 -6.36
CA TYR A 36 -5.76 3.19 -6.00
C TYR A 36 -6.17 1.72 -5.89
N ALA A 37 -5.45 0.80 -6.54
CA ALA A 37 -5.78 -0.63 -6.50
C ALA A 37 -4.74 -1.43 -5.72
N LEU A 38 -3.46 -1.30 -6.08
CA LEU A 38 -2.40 -2.11 -5.51
C LEU A 38 -2.04 -1.67 -4.09
N TRP A 39 -1.78 -0.37 -3.88
CA TRP A 39 -1.31 0.13 -2.59
C TRP A 39 -2.27 -0.14 -1.42
N PRO A 40 -3.61 0.00 -1.55
CA PRO A 40 -4.53 -0.36 -0.48
C PRO A 40 -4.42 -1.83 -0.06
N VAL A 41 -4.17 -2.74 -1.02
CA VAL A 41 -3.97 -4.16 -0.75
C VAL A 41 -2.61 -4.40 -0.11
N VAL A 42 -1.54 -3.75 -0.59
CA VAL A 42 -0.19 -3.90 -0.03
C VAL A 42 -0.11 -3.31 1.37
N SER A 43 -0.53 -2.07 1.59
CA SER A 43 -0.53 -1.43 2.91
C SER A 43 -1.44 -2.15 3.92
N GLY A 44 -2.57 -2.71 3.46
CA GLY A 44 -3.46 -3.52 4.31
C GLY A 44 -2.91 -4.92 4.63
N ASN A 45 -2.18 -5.56 3.70
CA ASN A 45 -1.83 -7.00 3.78
C ASN A 45 -0.35 -7.24 4.12
N ALA A 46 0.55 -6.32 3.80
CA ALA A 46 2.00 -6.47 3.99
C ALA A 46 2.38 -6.60 5.47
N ASN A 47 1.49 -6.18 6.38
CA ASN A 47 1.64 -6.40 7.81
C ASN A 47 1.74 -7.90 8.18
N ARG A 48 1.23 -8.82 7.36
CA ARG A 48 1.19 -10.27 7.67
C ARG A 48 2.44 -11.07 7.33
N ARG A 49 3.22 -10.69 6.31
CA ARG A 49 4.30 -11.53 5.76
C ARG A 49 5.71 -11.14 6.23
N GLY A 50 5.82 -10.31 7.28
CA GLY A 50 7.12 -9.78 7.72
C GLY A 50 7.67 -8.67 6.82
N LEU A 51 7.04 -8.38 5.67
CA LEU A 51 7.19 -7.12 4.93
C LEU A 51 6.34 -6.01 5.58
N ALA A 52 6.37 -5.89 6.90
CA ALA A 52 5.62 -4.88 7.63
C ALA A 52 6.16 -3.48 7.28
N CYS A 53 5.74 -2.97 6.12
CA CYS A 53 5.83 -1.57 5.79
C CYS A 53 4.73 -0.90 6.60
N ASP A 54 4.96 -0.72 7.90
CA ASP A 54 4.24 0.28 8.71
C ASP A 54 4.73 1.65 8.22
N ALA A 55 4.37 1.99 6.99
CA ALA A 55 4.77 3.20 6.34
C ALA A 55 3.53 3.85 5.73
N ASP A 56 3.38 5.14 6.02
CA ASP A 56 2.43 5.97 5.29
C ASP A 56 3.07 6.38 3.96
N VAL A 57 2.36 6.15 2.86
CA VAL A 57 2.88 6.43 1.52
C VAL A 57 1.91 7.31 0.76
N THR A 58 2.40 8.44 0.29
CA THR A 58 1.65 9.37 -0.57
C THR A 58 2.25 9.40 -1.96
N PHE A 59 1.39 9.31 -2.97
CA PHE A 59 1.75 9.42 -4.37
C PHE A 59 1.20 10.71 -4.95
N GLU A 60 2.05 11.48 -5.62
CA GLU A 60 1.70 12.72 -6.31
C GLU A 60 2.18 12.64 -7.75
N VAL A 61 1.24 12.66 -8.70
CA VAL A 61 1.58 12.70 -10.12
C VAL A 61 1.78 14.17 -10.50
N LEU A 62 3.04 14.57 -10.70
CA LEU A 62 3.39 15.93 -11.09
C LEU A 62 3.12 16.15 -12.58
N THR A 63 3.49 15.18 -13.41
CA THR A 63 3.27 15.18 -14.86
C THR A 63 2.97 13.76 -15.32
N ARG A 64 2.00 13.58 -16.23
CA ARG A 64 1.78 12.29 -16.87
C ARG A 64 2.71 12.08 -18.06
N GLY A 65 3.20 10.86 -18.19
CA GLY A 65 4.06 10.44 -19.29
C GLY A 65 3.50 9.19 -19.95
N PHE A 66 3.09 9.30 -21.19
CA PHE A 66 2.53 8.17 -21.93
C PHE A 66 3.62 7.53 -22.78
N TYR A 67 3.69 6.20 -22.74
CA TYR A 67 4.50 5.45 -23.69
C TYR A 67 4.12 5.82 -25.14
N PRO A 68 5.08 5.88 -26.09
CA PRO A 68 6.51 5.62 -25.93
C PRO A 68 7.33 6.82 -25.46
N ARG A 69 6.78 8.05 -25.54
CA ARG A 69 7.56 9.25 -25.27
C ARG A 69 7.91 9.44 -23.79
N GLY A 70 7.08 8.95 -22.87
CA GLY A 70 7.29 9.13 -21.44
C GLY A 70 7.16 10.61 -21.05
N GLY A 71 8.11 11.12 -20.26
CA GLY A 71 8.14 12.51 -19.79
C GLY A 71 7.28 12.81 -18.55
N GLY A 72 6.70 11.77 -17.97
CA GLY A 72 5.96 11.86 -16.72
C GLY A 72 6.88 11.95 -15.52
N THR A 73 6.35 12.44 -14.42
CA THR A 73 7.05 12.57 -13.14
C THR A 73 6.08 12.31 -12.01
N VAL A 74 6.51 11.49 -11.05
CA VAL A 74 5.74 11.12 -9.86
C VAL A 74 6.61 11.35 -8.64
N ARG A 75 6.08 12.06 -7.64
CA ARG A 75 6.69 12.16 -6.31
C ARG A 75 6.05 11.14 -5.37
N VAL A 76 6.89 10.42 -4.64
CA VAL A 76 6.48 9.41 -3.66
C VAL A 76 7.12 9.77 -2.34
N ASN A 77 6.30 10.01 -1.32
CA ASN A 77 6.80 10.19 0.05
C ASN A 77 6.43 8.95 0.86
N VAL A 78 7.40 8.46 1.63
CA VAL A 78 7.26 7.30 2.49
C VAL A 78 7.66 7.74 3.90
N VAL A 79 6.74 7.68 4.84
CA VAL A 79 6.98 7.99 6.26
C VAL A 79 6.88 6.70 7.04
N ARG A 80 7.98 6.28 7.68
CA ARG A 80 7.93 5.14 8.60
C ARG A 80 7.10 5.53 9.82
N ARG A 81 6.10 4.71 10.14
CA ARG A 81 5.35 4.80 11.39
C ARG A 81 6.17 4.11 12.46
N ASP A 82 6.85 4.89 13.32
CA ASP A 82 7.56 4.32 14.45
C ASP A 82 6.56 3.76 15.46
N GLY A 83 6.67 2.49 15.79
CA GLY A 83 5.85 1.87 16.82
C GLY A 83 6.28 2.31 18.22
N ALA A 84 5.51 3.21 18.84
CA ALA A 84 5.25 3.08 20.27
C ALA A 84 4.50 1.74 20.47
N GLY A 85 5.24 0.68 20.83
CA GLY A 85 4.68 -0.64 21.12
C GLY A 85 4.09 -1.37 19.90
N SER A 86 4.93 -1.93 19.02
CA SER A 86 4.45 -2.93 18.05
C SER A 86 4.12 -4.23 18.80
N ASP A 87 2.92 -4.32 19.37
CA ASP A 87 2.43 -5.58 19.88
C ASP A 87 2.10 -6.47 18.67
N SER A 88 3.00 -7.39 18.37
CA SER A 88 2.97 -8.28 17.20
C SER A 88 1.74 -9.19 17.14
N GLY A 89 0.86 -9.14 18.15
CA GLY A 89 -0.31 -10.00 18.30
C GLY A 89 -1.62 -9.51 17.68
N SER A 90 -1.76 -8.22 17.35
CA SER A 90 -3.03 -7.67 16.82
C SER A 90 -2.88 -7.16 15.38
N ARG A 91 -2.57 -8.06 14.44
CA ARG A 91 -2.58 -7.74 13.01
C ARG A 91 -3.88 -8.25 12.38
N ASN A 92 -4.84 -7.34 12.20
CA ASN A 92 -6.17 -7.65 11.67
C ASN A 92 -6.06 -8.23 10.25
N PRO A 93 -6.80 -9.29 9.91
CA PRO A 93 -6.73 -9.85 8.58
C PRO A 93 -7.16 -8.91 7.43
N ALA A 94 -6.32 -8.82 6.39
CA ALA A 94 -6.70 -8.56 5.01
C ALA A 94 -8.04 -9.18 4.67
N ARG A 95 -8.99 -8.34 4.27
CA ARG A 95 -10.31 -8.76 3.80
C ARG A 95 -10.47 -8.40 2.33
N LEU A 96 -10.60 -9.40 1.49
CA LEU A 96 -11.06 -9.20 0.13
C LEU A 96 -12.57 -9.34 0.11
N THR A 97 -13.23 -8.35 -0.50
CA THR A 97 -14.67 -8.38 -0.70
C THR A 97 -14.93 -8.72 -2.17
N ARG A 98 -15.73 -9.75 -2.43
CA ARG A 98 -16.29 -10.00 -3.75
C ARG A 98 -17.64 -9.32 -3.83
N ASP A 99 -17.71 -8.33 -4.69
CA ASP A 99 -18.97 -7.71 -5.11
C ASP A 99 -19.49 -8.44 -6.34
N THR A 100 -20.69 -9.02 -6.23
CA THR A 100 -21.36 -9.70 -7.33
C THR A 100 -22.45 -8.81 -7.89
N ASN A 101 -22.35 -8.50 -9.18
CA ASN A 101 -23.41 -7.81 -9.92
C ASN A 101 -24.12 -8.84 -10.82
N ARG A 102 -25.18 -9.49 -10.32
CA ARG A 102 -26.04 -10.33 -11.17
C ARG A 102 -26.88 -9.41 -12.06
N ARG A 103 -26.91 -9.69 -13.37
CA ARG A 103 -27.86 -9.05 -14.30
C ARG A 103 -29.26 -9.30 -13.74
N GLY A 104 -29.92 -8.26 -13.19
CA GLY A 104 -31.18 -8.39 -12.46
C GLY A 104 -31.28 -7.61 -11.14
N GLY A 105 -30.22 -6.97 -10.67
CA GLY A 105 -30.30 -5.89 -9.65
C GLY A 105 -30.05 -6.29 -8.19
N ALA A 106 -29.91 -7.58 -7.88
CA ALA A 106 -29.46 -7.99 -6.55
C ALA A 106 -27.92 -7.87 -6.43
N ARG A 107 -27.44 -6.91 -5.63
CA ARG A 107 -26.02 -6.82 -5.24
C ARG A 107 -25.76 -7.78 -4.09
N GLY A 108 -24.91 -8.78 -4.31
CA GLY A 108 -24.40 -9.65 -3.24
C GLY A 108 -22.98 -9.24 -2.85
N ARG A 109 -22.72 -9.07 -1.56
CA ARG A 109 -21.39 -8.73 -1.01
C ARG A 109 -20.92 -9.83 -0.09
N GLU A 110 -19.81 -10.47 -0.44
CA GLU A 110 -19.19 -11.51 0.38
C GLU A 110 -17.76 -11.10 0.74
N THR A 111 -17.37 -11.22 2.00
CA THR A 111 -16.06 -10.78 2.49
C THR A 111 -15.30 -11.96 3.07
N TRP A 112 -14.10 -12.21 2.53
CA TRP A 112 -13.23 -13.30 2.92
C TRP A 112 -12.00 -12.74 3.62
N ALA A 113 -11.64 -13.31 4.77
CA ALA A 113 -10.30 -13.13 5.31
C ALA A 113 -9.33 -13.97 4.47
N VAL A 114 -8.38 -13.33 3.81
CA VAL A 114 -7.32 -14.04 3.09
C VAL A 114 -6.21 -14.25 4.09
N VAL A 115 -5.95 -15.45 4.61
CA VAL A 115 -4.89 -15.68 5.63
C VAL A 115 -3.50 -15.47 5.05
#